data_AF-A0A5Q2MGG1-F1
#
_entry.id   AF-A0A5Q2MGG1-F1
#
_cell.length_a   1.000
_cell.length_b   1.000
_cell.length_c   1.000
_cell.angle_alpha   90.00
_cell.angle_beta   90.00
_cell.angle_gamma   90.00
#
_symmetry.space_group_name_H-M   'P 1'
#
loop_
_entity.id
_entity.type
_entity.pdbx_description
1 polymer ?
#
loop_
_entity_poly.entity_id
_entity_poly.type
_entity_poly.pdbx_seq_one_letter_code
_entity_poly.pdbx_strand_id
1 'polypeptide(L)'
;MGDIEVVTAELRTAAGKVGEAVESVGAVTPGTAVGRISTALPGSDSASAARTCSTSWTRRLEDWVTAAEAQKSRLASSAENYDGADAAAYNRMTRLLRLQ
;
A
#
# COMPACT_ATOMS: atom_id res chain seq x y z
N MET A 1 -17.69 21.34 -9.28
CA MET A 1 -17.26 21.08 -7.90
C MET A 1 -17.50 19.62 -7.49
N GLY A 2 -18.51 18.90 -8.04
CA GLY A 2 -18.75 17.49 -7.70
C GLY A 2 -17.71 16.46 -8.18
N ASP A 3 -17.13 16.63 -9.38
CA ASP A 3 -16.23 15.59 -9.94
C ASP A 3 -14.91 15.41 -9.18
N ILE A 4 -14.35 16.49 -8.59
CA ILE A 4 -13.11 16.43 -7.81
C ILE A 4 -13.35 15.71 -6.48
N GLU A 5 -14.45 16.04 -5.79
CA GLU A 5 -14.83 15.40 -4.53
C GLU A 5 -15.06 13.88 -4.70
N VAL A 6 -15.67 13.47 -5.82
CA VAL A 6 -15.82 12.04 -6.15
C VAL A 6 -14.46 11.37 -6.33
N VAL A 7 -13.54 11.99 -7.07
CA VAL A 7 -12.18 11.46 -7.27
C VAL A 7 -11.40 11.35 -5.95
N THR A 8 -11.52 12.32 -5.04
CA THR A 8 -10.81 12.25 -3.74
C THR A 8 -11.40 11.17 -2.83
N ALA A 9 -12.71 10.92 -2.88
CA ALA A 9 -13.34 9.81 -2.19
C ALA A 9 -12.89 8.44 -2.73
N GLU A 10 -12.74 8.31 -4.05
CA GLU A 10 -12.21 7.09 -4.68
C GLU A 10 -10.75 6.81 -4.30
N LEU A 11 -9.91 7.85 -4.27
CA LEU A 11 -8.50 7.74 -3.85
C LEU A 11 -8.37 7.28 -2.40
N ARG A 12 -9.19 7.82 -1.49
CA ARG A 12 -9.24 7.41 -0.08
C ARG A 12 -9.71 5.96 0.06
N THR A 13 -10.74 5.58 -0.70
CA THR A 13 -11.23 4.20 -0.74
C THR A 13 -10.14 3.24 -1.22
N ALA A 14 -9.41 3.61 -2.28
CA ALA A 14 -8.29 2.82 -2.79
C ALA A 14 -7.17 2.69 -1.76
N ALA A 15 -6.82 3.77 -1.05
CA ALA A 15 -5.83 3.74 0.02
C ALA A 15 -6.25 2.79 1.16
N GLY A 16 -7.53 2.80 1.55
CA GLY A 16 -8.09 1.88 2.54
C GLY A 16 -7.96 0.42 2.11
N LYS A 17 -8.36 0.08 0.88
CA LYS A 17 -8.22 -1.28 0.33
C LYS A 17 -6.77 -1.76 0.26
N VAL A 18 -5.83 -0.87 -0.05
CA VAL A 18 -4.40 -1.19 -0.01
C VAL A 18 -3.95 -1.48 1.42
N GLY A 19 -4.44 -0.72 2.41
CA GLY A 19 -4.19 -0.98 3.83
C GLY A 19 -4.69 -2.35 4.28
N GLU A 20 -5.92 -2.71 3.94
CA GLU A 20 -6.49 -4.03 4.25
C GLU A 20 -5.67 -5.17 3.62
N ALA A 21 -5.20 -4.98 2.39
CA ALA A 21 -4.34 -5.94 1.71
C ALA A 21 -2.97 -6.07 2.38
N VAL A 22 -2.38 -4.96 2.85
CA VAL A 22 -1.13 -4.96 3.61
C VAL A 22 -1.29 -5.74 4.92
N GLU A 23 -2.34 -5.46 5.69
CA GLU A 23 -2.62 -6.17 6.95
C GLU A 23 -2.80 -7.67 6.71
N SER A 24 -3.59 -8.03 5.70
CA SER A 24 -3.86 -9.42 5.34
C SER A 24 -2.60 -10.17 4.94
N VAL A 25 -1.73 -9.56 4.12
CA VAL A 25 -0.49 -10.19 3.65
C VAL A 25 0.57 -10.22 4.74
N GLY A 26 0.67 -9.17 5.56
CA GLY A 26 1.59 -9.12 6.71
C GLY A 26 1.28 -10.20 7.75
N ALA A 27 0.01 -10.61 7.87
CA ALA A 27 -0.39 -11.72 8.72
C ALA A 27 0.03 -13.10 8.18
N VAL A 28 0.36 -13.23 6.88
CA VAL A 28 0.83 -14.49 6.30
C VAL A 28 2.33 -14.62 6.54
N THR A 29 2.76 -15.66 7.26
CA THR A 29 4.17 -16.00 7.46
C THR A 29 4.56 -17.28 6.71
N PRO A 30 4.58 -17.29 5.36
CA PRO A 30 4.77 -18.50 4.56
C PRO A 30 6.18 -19.09 4.68
N GLY A 31 7.17 -18.30 5.11
CA GLY A 31 8.52 -18.79 5.41
C GLY A 31 8.54 -19.92 6.46
N THR A 32 7.54 -19.98 7.35
CA THR A 32 7.43 -21.02 8.39
C THR A 32 7.11 -22.39 7.82
N ALA A 33 6.15 -22.49 6.89
CA ALA A 33 5.76 -23.76 6.27
C ALA A 33 6.89 -24.33 5.40
N VAL A 34 7.57 -23.48 4.63
CA VAL A 34 8.72 -23.87 3.80
C VAL A 34 9.94 -24.22 4.67
N GLY A 35 10.12 -23.51 5.79
CA GLY A 35 11.19 -23.81 6.76
C GLY A 35 11.09 -25.21 7.36
N ARG A 36 9.88 -25.75 7.55
CA ARG A 36 9.67 -27.13 8.05
C ARG A 36 10.22 -28.21 7.12
N ILE A 37 10.31 -27.95 5.82
CA ILE A 37 10.92 -28.87 4.86
C ILE A 37 12.43 -28.99 5.13
N SER A 38 13.08 -27.88 5.48
CA SER A 38 14.52 -27.88 5.78
C SER A 38 14.88 -28.68 7.04
N THR A 39 13.97 -28.73 8.03
CA THR A 39 14.12 -29.53 9.25
C THR A 39 13.80 -31.01 9.05
N ALA A 40 13.01 -31.37 8.03
CA ALA A 40 12.63 -32.75 7.77
C ALA A 40 13.72 -33.56 7.05
N LEU A 41 14.57 -32.91 6.25
CA LEU A 41 15.64 -33.57 5.47
C LEU A 41 17.00 -32.87 5.66
N PRO A 42 17.55 -32.81 6.89
CA PRO A 42 18.79 -32.10 7.17
C PRO A 42 19.96 -32.65 6.33
N GLY A 43 20.76 -31.75 5.77
CA GLY A 43 21.92 -32.09 4.95
C GLY A 43 21.63 -32.43 3.48
N SER A 44 20.36 -32.50 3.07
CA SER A 44 19.98 -32.69 1.66
C SER A 44 20.04 -31.38 0.86
N ASP A 45 20.25 -31.48 -0.45
CA ASP A 45 20.12 -30.34 -1.37
C ASP A 45 18.72 -29.71 -1.30
N SER A 46 17.68 -30.53 -1.11
CA SER A 46 16.31 -30.07 -0.89
C SER A 46 16.15 -29.19 0.34
N ALA A 47 16.89 -29.45 1.44
CA ALA A 47 16.87 -28.60 2.62
C ALA A 47 17.60 -27.26 2.43
N SER A 48 18.61 -27.22 1.55
CA SER A 48 19.24 -25.96 1.14
C SER A 48 18.30 -25.14 0.26
N ALA A 49 17.70 -25.77 -0.76
CA ALA A 49 16.72 -25.14 -1.65
C ALA A 49 15.49 -24.62 -0.89
N ALA A 50 14.98 -25.38 0.08
CA ALA A 50 13.87 -24.96 0.94
C ALA A 50 14.22 -23.71 1.76
N ARG A 51 15.44 -23.63 2.32
CA ARG A 51 15.90 -22.43 3.05
C ARG A 51 15.98 -21.22 2.13
N THR A 52 16.61 -21.35 0.98
CA THR A 52 16.70 -20.25 -0.01
C THR A 52 15.32 -19.79 -0.47
N CYS A 53 14.40 -20.72 -0.72
CA CYS A 53 13.02 -20.42 -1.08
C CYS A 53 12.29 -19.65 0.04
N SER A 54 12.38 -20.13 1.28
CA SER A 54 11.78 -19.48 2.46
C SER A 54 12.31 -18.04 2.62
N THR A 55 13.63 -17.84 2.59
CA THR A 55 14.25 -16.51 2.70
C THR A 55 13.83 -15.59 1.55
N SER A 56 13.84 -16.09 0.31
CA SER A 56 13.48 -15.29 -0.86
C SER A 56 12.00 -14.88 -0.82
N TRP A 57 11.13 -15.79 -0.39
CA TRP A 57 9.71 -15.52 -0.27
C TRP A 57 9.42 -14.50 0.84
N THR A 58 10.03 -14.66 2.03
CA THR A 58 9.89 -13.68 3.12
C THR A 58 10.31 -12.30 2.66
N ARG A 59 11.48 -12.17 2.03
CA ARG A 59 11.97 -10.88 1.51
C ARG A 59 11.03 -10.29 0.46
N ARG A 60 10.51 -11.10 -0.46
CA ARG A 60 9.56 -10.67 -1.49
C ARG A 60 8.29 -10.08 -0.87
N LEU A 61 7.79 -10.69 0.22
CA LEU A 61 6.62 -10.19 0.93
C LEU A 61 6.90 -8.89 1.67
N GLU A 62 8.04 -8.79 2.36
CA GLU A 62 8.46 -7.56 3.05
C GLU A 62 8.60 -6.38 2.06
N ASP A 63 9.23 -6.63 0.90
CA ASP A 63 9.39 -5.64 -0.17
C ASP A 63 8.02 -5.22 -0.72
N TRP A 64 7.10 -6.17 -0.92
CA TRP A 64 5.75 -5.88 -1.40
C TRP A 64 4.94 -5.07 -0.40
N VAL A 65 4.98 -5.44 0.89
CA VAL A 65 4.29 -4.70 1.98
C VAL A 65 4.81 -3.26 2.03
N THR A 66 6.12 -3.08 1.97
CA THR A 66 6.76 -1.76 1.95
C THR A 66 6.30 -0.92 0.75
N ALA A 67 6.28 -1.51 -0.44
CA ALA A 67 5.82 -0.83 -1.65
C ALA A 67 4.32 -0.48 -1.59
N ALA A 68 3.50 -1.34 -1.00
CA ALA A 68 2.07 -1.14 -0.83
C ALA A 68 1.76 -0.02 0.17
N GLU A 69 2.44 0.05 1.32
CA GLU A 69 2.32 1.17 2.26
C GLU A 69 2.75 2.50 1.62
N ALA A 70 3.82 2.50 0.84
CA ALA A 70 4.22 3.68 0.07
C ALA A 70 3.13 4.11 -0.92
N GLN A 71 2.46 3.15 -1.58
CA GLN A 71 1.37 3.45 -2.50
C GLN A 71 0.12 3.98 -1.79
N LYS A 72 -0.25 3.41 -0.64
CA LYS A 72 -1.32 3.92 0.23
C LYS A 72 -1.08 5.37 0.63
N SER A 73 0.14 5.70 1.05
CA SER A 73 0.53 7.08 1.37
C SER A 73 0.39 8.01 0.17
N ARG A 74 0.85 7.61 -1.02
CA ARG A 74 0.72 8.41 -2.25
C ARG A 74 -0.74 8.68 -2.63
N LEU A 75 -1.63 7.71 -2.46
CA LEU A 75 -3.06 7.88 -2.72
C LEU A 75 -3.70 8.88 -1.74
N ALA A 76 -3.37 8.77 -0.44
CA ALA A 76 -3.84 9.70 0.58
C ALA A 76 -3.35 11.14 0.30
N SER A 77 -2.06 11.33 0.05
CA SER A 77 -1.50 12.64 -0.28
C SER A 77 -2.07 13.22 -1.58
N SER A 78 -2.39 12.38 -2.56
CA SER A 78 -3.05 12.84 -3.80
C SER A 78 -4.45 13.39 -3.50
N ALA A 79 -5.23 12.71 -2.66
CA ALA A 79 -6.55 13.20 -2.25
C ALA A 79 -6.46 14.53 -1.49
N GLU A 80 -5.52 14.67 -0.57
CA GLU A 80 -5.27 15.92 0.17
C GLU A 80 -4.89 17.09 -0.75
N ASN A 81 -4.04 16.83 -1.75
CA ASN A 81 -3.64 17.84 -2.73
C ASN A 81 -4.82 18.33 -3.58
N TYR A 82 -5.71 17.42 -4.00
CA TYR A 82 -6.91 17.79 -4.74
C TYR A 82 -7.87 18.63 -3.90
N ASP A 83 -8.12 18.25 -2.65
CA ASP A 83 -8.98 19.04 -1.75
C ASP A 83 -8.39 20.43 -1.47
N GLY A 84 -7.07 20.52 -1.29
CA GLY A 84 -6.37 21.80 -1.11
C GLY A 84 -6.43 22.71 -2.35
N ALA A 85 -6.30 22.11 -3.54
CA ALA A 85 -6.42 22.85 -4.80
C ALA A 85 -7.84 23.40 -5.01
N ASP A 86 -8.87 22.61 -4.69
CA ASP A 86 -10.27 23.04 -4.80
C ASP A 86 -10.60 24.15 -3.81
N ALA A 87 -10.14 24.04 -2.55
CA ALA A 87 -10.27 25.10 -1.55
C ALA A 87 -9.59 26.41 -1.99
N ALA A 88 -8.40 26.33 -2.59
CA ALA A 88 -7.71 27.51 -3.12
C ALA A 88 -8.47 28.16 -4.28
N ALA A 89 -9.03 27.35 -5.19
CA ALA A 89 -9.85 27.83 -6.30
C ALA A 89 -11.12 28.53 -5.81
N TYR A 90 -11.82 27.93 -4.83
CA TYR A 90 -13.02 28.50 -4.21
C TYR A 90 -12.72 29.86 -3.53
N ASN A 91 -11.63 29.93 -2.76
CA ASN A 91 -11.21 31.16 -2.11
C ASN A 91 -10.86 32.28 -3.10
N ARG A 92 -10.18 31.93 -4.21
CA ARG A 92 -9.88 32.88 -5.28
C ARG A 92 -11.15 33.41 -5.95
N MET A 93 -12.10 32.53 -6.27
CA MET A 93 -13.39 32.92 -6.85
C MET A 93 -14.15 33.87 -5.93
N THR A 94 -14.27 33.52 -4.65
CA THR A 94 -14.97 34.32 -3.65
C THR A 94 -14.33 35.70 -3.47
N ARG A 95 -13.00 35.79 -3.55
CA ARG A 95 -12.28 37.06 -3.48
C ARG A 95 -12.57 37.97 -4.67
N LEU A 96 -12.66 37.41 -5.88
CA LEU A 96 -12.97 38.17 -7.09
C LEU A 96 -14.40 38.70 -7.07
N LEU A 97 -15.36 37.89 -6.61
CA LEU A 97 -16.77 38.30 -6.48
C LEU A 97 -17.01 39.37 -5.41
N ARG A 98 -16.13 39.49 -4.40
CA ARG A 98 -16.21 40.56 -3.38
C ARG A 98 -15.59 41.89 -3.80
N LEU A 99 -14.89 41.93 -4.93
CA LEU A 99 -14.23 43.12 -5.47
C LEU A 99 -15.00 43.76 -6.63
N GLN A 100 -16.15 43.19 -7.01
CA GLN A 100 -17.13 43.74 -7.94
C GLN A 100 -18.31 44.32 -7.19
#